data_AF-A0AAV5TIR3-F1
#
_entry.id   AF-A0AAV5TIR3-F1
#
_cell.length_a   1.000
_cell.length_b   1.000
_cell.length_c   1.000
_cell.angle_alpha   90.00
_cell.angle_beta   90.00
_cell.angle_gamma   90.00
#
_symmetry.space_group_name_H-M   'P 1'
#
loop_
_entity.id
_entity.type
_entity.pdbx_description
1 polymer ?
#
loop_
_entity_poly.entity_id
_entity_poly.type
_entity_poly.pdbx_seq_one_letter_code
_entity_poly.pdbx_strand_id
1 'polypeptide(L)'
;QEQRKFAIRSLHEVGFASASLEKSIGNVVWDLTFGITLDFDNEILPKFRLIQQALLPLLGCPLMMFVELFPFLRKLDFLFGYHIKRLQALIDEGQEMIGDAIKITEKSFDPHNQPHSYVDAFLREMKKNKETGKPAGVIFFISIFF
;
A
#
# COMPACT_ATOMS: atom_id res chain seq x y z
N GLN A 1 -32.03 -30.74 -1.71
CA GLN A 1 -31.69 -29.61 -2.62
C GLN A 1 -31.72 -28.26 -1.91
N GLU A 2 -32.66 -28.02 -0.98
CA GLU A 2 -32.78 -26.78 -0.18
C GLU A 2 -31.52 -26.43 0.64
N GLN A 3 -30.90 -27.38 1.33
CA GLN A 3 -29.68 -27.09 2.12
C GLN A 3 -28.50 -26.60 1.29
N ARG A 4 -28.39 -27.05 0.02
CA ARG A 4 -27.37 -26.56 -0.91
C ARG A 4 -27.63 -25.11 -1.33
N LYS A 5 -28.89 -24.74 -1.57
CA LYS A 5 -29.27 -23.35 -1.89
C LYS A 5 -29.05 -22.42 -0.70
N PHE A 6 -29.38 -22.86 0.51
CA PHE A 6 -29.13 -22.12 1.73
C PHE A 6 -27.63 -21.87 1.94
N ALA A 7 -26.80 -22.92 1.85
CA ALA A 7 -25.34 -22.79 1.99
C ALA A 7 -24.72 -21.82 0.97
N ILE A 8 -25.13 -21.89 -0.31
CA ILE A 8 -24.63 -20.98 -1.35
C ILE A 8 -25.03 -19.53 -1.06
N ARG A 9 -26.27 -19.29 -0.62
CA ARG A 9 -26.75 -17.95 -0.31
C ARG A 9 -26.04 -17.36 0.91
N SER A 10 -25.86 -18.15 1.97
CA SER A 10 -25.10 -17.73 3.15
C SER A 10 -23.64 -17.43 2.83
N LEU A 11 -22.98 -18.26 2.00
CA LEU A 11 -21.60 -18.00 1.56
C LEU A 11 -21.50 -16.72 0.73
N HIS A 12 -22.48 -16.47 -0.14
CA HIS A 12 -22.53 -15.25 -0.94
C HIS A 12 -22.76 -14.00 -0.08
N GLU A 13 -23.69 -14.05 0.87
CA GLU A 13 -23.99 -12.94 1.79
C GLU A 13 -22.79 -12.63 2.72
N VAL A 14 -22.16 -13.66 3.29
CA VAL A 14 -20.96 -13.51 4.12
C VAL A 14 -19.78 -12.98 3.29
N GLY A 15 -19.56 -13.52 2.09
CA GLY A 15 -18.53 -13.05 1.16
C GLY A 15 -18.71 -11.58 0.79
N PHE A 16 -19.94 -11.18 0.44
CA PHE A 16 -20.27 -9.80 0.10
C PHE A 16 -20.09 -8.83 1.29
N ALA A 17 -20.49 -9.24 2.49
CA ALA A 17 -20.31 -8.45 3.70
C ALA A 17 -18.82 -8.24 4.02
N SER A 18 -18.00 -9.29 3.90
CA SER A 18 -16.55 -9.20 4.12
C SER A 18 -15.86 -8.27 3.12
N ALA A 19 -16.19 -8.38 1.82
CA ALA A 19 -15.62 -7.54 0.78
C ALA A 19 -15.99 -6.05 0.96
N SER A 20 -17.23 -5.78 1.38
CA SER A 20 -17.73 -4.43 1.65
C SER A 20 -17.04 -3.83 2.88
N LEU A 21 -16.86 -4.61 3.95
CA LEU A 21 -16.15 -4.19 5.15
C LEU A 21 -14.69 -3.84 4.84
N GLU A 22 -14.00 -4.70 4.08
CA GLU A 22 -12.61 -4.46 3.68
C GLU A 22 -12.46 -3.19 2.81
N LYS A 23 -13.42 -2.91 1.93
CA LYS A 23 -13.43 -1.66 1.14
C LYS A 23 -13.59 -0.44 2.05
N SER A 24 -14.55 -0.48 2.97
CA SER A 24 -14.79 0.61 3.93
C SER A 24 -13.57 0.88 4.81
N ILE A 25 -12.92 -0.17 5.33
CA ILE A 25 -11.70 -0.02 6.13
C ILE A 25 -10.59 0.58 5.26
N GLY A 26 -10.41 0.10 4.03
CA GLY A 26 -9.43 0.65 3.10
C GLY A 26 -9.64 2.15 2.83
N ASN A 27 -10.90 2.58 2.66
CA ASN A 27 -11.24 3.99 2.43
C ASN A 27 -10.87 4.84 3.64
N VAL A 28 -11.21 4.38 4.85
CA VAL A 28 -10.88 5.09 6.09
C VAL A 28 -9.36 5.20 6.27
N VAL A 29 -8.60 4.12 6.04
CA VAL A 29 -7.14 4.16 6.15
C VAL A 29 -6.54 5.11 5.10
N TRP A 30 -7.04 5.07 3.88
CA TRP A 30 -6.57 5.94 2.80
C TRP A 30 -6.84 7.42 3.09
N ASP A 31 -8.04 7.74 3.56
CA ASP A 31 -8.44 9.09 3.96
C ASP A 31 -7.63 9.59 5.16
N LEU A 32 -7.43 8.78 6.20
CA LEU A 32 -6.57 9.14 7.34
C LEU A 32 -5.11 9.38 6.92
N THR A 33 -4.61 8.62 5.95
CA THR A 33 -3.21 8.70 5.52
C THR A 33 -2.96 9.88 4.59
N PHE A 34 -3.79 10.04 3.55
CA PHE A 34 -3.57 10.99 2.46
C PHE A 34 -4.57 12.17 2.45
N GLY A 35 -5.66 12.10 3.23
CA GLY A 35 -6.72 13.12 3.23
C GLY A 35 -7.59 13.08 1.98
N ILE A 36 -7.63 11.92 1.31
CA ILE A 36 -8.33 11.73 0.05
C ILE A 36 -9.53 10.83 0.31
N THR A 37 -10.72 11.42 0.24
CA THR A 37 -11.97 10.67 0.23
C THR A 37 -12.16 10.03 -1.15
N LEU A 38 -12.04 8.71 -1.20
CA LEU A 38 -12.28 7.93 -2.41
C LEU A 38 -13.75 7.53 -2.52
N ASP A 39 -14.31 7.64 -3.71
CA ASP A 39 -15.64 7.09 -4.01
C ASP A 39 -15.66 5.57 -3.78
N PHE A 40 -16.81 5.03 -3.38
CA PHE A 40 -16.96 3.60 -3.09
C PHE A 40 -16.65 2.70 -4.31
N ASP A 41 -16.86 3.23 -5.51
CA ASP A 41 -16.60 2.56 -6.79
C ASP A 41 -15.19 2.82 -7.34
N ASN A 42 -14.35 3.55 -6.61
CA ASN A 42 -13.00 3.87 -7.05
C ASN A 42 -12.12 2.60 -7.10
N GLU A 43 -11.40 2.42 -8.21
CA GLU A 43 -10.54 1.25 -8.44
C GLU A 43 -9.21 1.28 -7.67
N ILE A 44 -8.85 2.39 -7.04
CA ILE A 44 -7.58 2.53 -6.29
C ILE A 44 -7.45 1.48 -5.19
N LEU A 45 -8.48 1.33 -4.34
CA LEU A 45 -8.40 0.35 -3.26
C LEU A 45 -8.42 -1.11 -3.72
N PRO A 46 -9.28 -1.52 -4.69
CA PRO A 46 -9.17 -2.83 -5.30
C PRO A 46 -7.80 -3.11 -5.92
N LYS A 47 -7.22 -2.15 -6.65
CA LYS A 47 -5.89 -2.31 -7.28
C LYS A 47 -4.79 -2.44 -6.24
N PHE A 48 -4.76 -1.55 -5.25
CA PHE A 48 -3.79 -1.61 -4.15
C PHE A 48 -3.92 -2.94 -3.39
N ARG A 49 -5.15 -3.42 -3.18
CA ARG A 49 -5.40 -4.73 -2.56
C ARG A 49 -4.82 -5.88 -3.39
N LEU A 50 -5.01 -5.89 -4.71
CA LEU A 50 -4.46 -6.93 -5.58
C LEU A 50 -2.93 -6.93 -5.55
N ILE A 51 -2.30 -5.76 -5.55
CA ILE A 51 -0.85 -5.62 -5.38
C ILE A 51 -0.43 -6.24 -4.04
N GLN A 52 -1.10 -5.89 -2.93
CA GLN A 52 -0.77 -6.43 -1.60
C GLN A 52 -0.98 -7.95 -1.52
N GLN A 53 -2.06 -8.46 -2.11
CA GLN A 53 -2.35 -9.90 -2.17
C GLN A 53 -1.32 -10.66 -3.01
N ALA A 54 -0.71 -10.02 -4.02
CA ALA A 54 0.37 -10.61 -4.80
C ALA A 54 1.74 -10.46 -4.10
N LEU A 55 1.95 -9.36 -3.38
CA LEU A 55 3.19 -9.00 -2.70
C LEU A 55 3.43 -9.83 -1.44
N LEU A 56 2.44 -9.94 -0.55
CA LEU A 56 2.59 -10.61 0.75
C LEU A 56 2.99 -12.09 0.63
N PRO A 57 2.40 -12.92 -0.25
CA PRO A 57 2.85 -14.30 -0.43
C PRO A 57 4.24 -14.40 -1.06
N LEU A 58 4.62 -13.41 -1.88
CA LEU A 58 5.92 -13.38 -2.53
C LEU A 58 7.03 -13.06 -1.51
N LEU A 59 6.76 -12.14 -0.58
CA LEU A 59 7.64 -11.85 0.57
C LEU A 59 7.67 -12.99 1.60
N GLY A 60 6.51 -13.60 1.89
CA GLY A 60 6.39 -14.72 2.83
C GLY A 60 6.84 -16.07 2.27
N CYS A 61 7.30 -16.13 1.02
CA CYS A 61 7.80 -17.36 0.43
C CYS A 61 9.10 -17.77 1.17
N PRO A 62 9.23 -19.04 1.62
CA PRO A 62 10.45 -19.50 2.30
C PRO A 62 11.72 -19.20 1.51
N LEU A 63 11.62 -19.28 0.17
CA LEU A 63 12.69 -18.95 -0.76
C LEU A 63 13.15 -17.49 -0.64
N MET A 64 12.20 -16.56 -0.52
CA MET A 64 12.50 -15.13 -0.38
C MET A 64 13.12 -14.84 0.98
N MET A 65 12.63 -15.47 2.05
CA MET A 65 13.23 -15.39 3.38
C MET A 65 14.70 -15.85 3.37
N PHE A 66 15.04 -16.91 2.61
CA PHE A 66 16.45 -17.34 2.45
C PHE A 66 17.31 -16.30 1.73
N VAL A 67 16.77 -15.61 0.73
CA VAL A 67 17.46 -14.53 0.00
C VAL A 67 17.65 -13.29 0.89
N GLU A 68 16.75 -13.05 1.84
CA GLU A 68 16.93 -12.02 2.88
C GLU A 68 18.04 -12.38 3.87
N LEU A 69 18.05 -13.63 4.37
CA LEU A 69 19.05 -14.16 5.30
C LEU A 69 20.46 -14.26 4.70
N PHE A 70 20.56 -14.59 3.40
CA PHE A 70 21.84 -14.83 2.73
C PHE A 70 21.98 -13.93 1.49
N PRO A 71 22.57 -12.72 1.62
CA PRO A 71 22.62 -11.75 0.54
C PRO A 71 23.43 -12.21 -0.69
N PHE A 72 24.30 -13.21 -0.55
CA PHE A 72 25.04 -13.77 -1.69
C PHE A 72 24.15 -14.58 -2.65
N LEU A 73 23.02 -15.13 -2.18
CA LEU A 73 22.06 -15.84 -3.02
C LEU A 73 21.37 -14.92 -4.04
N ARG A 74 21.37 -13.60 -3.78
CA ARG A 74 20.87 -12.59 -4.72
C ARG A 74 21.64 -12.59 -6.05
N LYS A 75 22.91 -12.98 -6.03
CA LYS A 75 23.73 -13.05 -7.26
C LYS A 75 23.39 -14.25 -8.15
N LEU A 76 22.52 -15.15 -7.70
CA LEU A 76 22.06 -16.30 -8.49
C LEU A 76 20.86 -15.89 -9.35
N ASP A 77 21.10 -14.93 -10.24
CA ASP A 77 20.09 -14.34 -11.15
C ASP A 77 19.34 -15.39 -11.98
N PHE A 78 20.00 -16.52 -12.28
CA PHE A 78 19.39 -17.62 -13.01
C PHE A 78 18.22 -18.30 -12.27
N LEU A 79 18.29 -18.41 -10.93
CA LEU A 79 17.26 -19.08 -10.13
C LEU A 79 16.20 -18.12 -9.60
N PHE A 80 16.59 -16.90 -9.24
CA PHE A 80 15.70 -15.95 -8.55
C PHE A 80 15.27 -14.77 -9.41
N GLY A 81 15.88 -14.56 -10.58
CA GLY A 81 15.70 -13.36 -11.38
C GLY A 81 14.24 -13.10 -11.78
N TYR A 82 13.46 -14.14 -12.10
CA TYR A 82 12.03 -13.96 -12.43
C TYR A 82 11.20 -13.52 -11.22
N HIS A 83 11.40 -14.17 -10.05
CA HIS A 83 10.65 -13.84 -8.83
C HIS A 83 11.02 -12.46 -8.29
N ILE A 84 12.30 -12.10 -8.34
CA ILE A 84 12.80 -10.78 -7.94
C ILE A 84 12.25 -9.70 -8.86
N LYS A 85 12.31 -9.90 -10.19
CA LYS A 85 11.73 -8.93 -11.15
C LYS A 85 10.24 -8.73 -10.97
N ARG A 86 9.50 -9.82 -10.73
CA ARG A 86 8.05 -9.75 -10.44
C ARG A 86 7.78 -9.00 -9.14
N LEU A 87 8.60 -9.22 -8.11
CA LEU A 87 8.50 -8.53 -6.83
C LEU A 87 8.80 -7.04 -6.96
N GLN A 88 9.86 -6.68 -7.70
CA GLN A 88 10.20 -5.31 -8.07
C GLN A 88 9.03 -4.62 -8.77
N ALA A 89 8.45 -5.25 -9.80
CA ALA A 89 7.33 -4.66 -10.54
C ALA A 89 6.11 -4.36 -9.65
N LEU A 90 5.76 -5.26 -8.71
CA LEU A 90 4.66 -5.05 -7.77
C LEU A 90 4.95 -3.91 -6.78
N ILE A 91 6.20 -3.79 -6.35
CA ILE A 91 6.63 -2.71 -5.46
C ILE A 91 6.60 -1.37 -6.19
N ASP A 92 7.12 -1.31 -7.42
CA ASP A 92 7.12 -0.11 -8.24
C ASP A 92 5.69 0.36 -8.51
N GLU A 93 4.77 -0.54 -8.86
CA GLU A 93 3.35 -0.23 -9.08
C GLU A 93 2.69 0.30 -7.79
N GLY A 94 2.94 -0.34 -6.65
CA GLY A 94 2.43 0.12 -5.36
C GLY A 94 3.01 1.47 -4.93
N GLN A 95 4.29 1.71 -5.20
CA GLN A 95 4.96 2.98 -4.93
C GLN A 95 4.42 4.10 -5.82
N GLU A 96 4.15 3.83 -7.10
CA GLU A 96 3.55 4.81 -8.01
C GLU A 96 2.19 5.27 -7.47
N MET A 97 1.33 4.35 -7.05
CA MET A 97 0.03 4.67 -6.44
C MET A 97 0.15 5.55 -5.19
N ILE A 98 1.08 5.21 -4.29
CA ILE A 98 1.32 6.00 -3.07
C ILE A 98 1.90 7.37 -3.43
N GLY A 99 2.81 7.43 -4.40
CA GLY A 99 3.44 8.65 -4.87
C GLY A 99 2.42 9.62 -5.47
N ASP A 100 1.47 9.11 -6.25
CA ASP A 100 0.40 9.93 -6.82
C ASP A 100 -0.58 10.43 -5.75
N ALA A 101 -0.90 9.62 -4.74
CA ALA A 101 -1.68 10.06 -3.59
C ALA A 101 -0.97 11.21 -2.83
N ILE A 102 0.33 11.07 -2.56
CA ILE A 102 1.13 12.11 -1.91
C ILE A 102 1.14 13.39 -2.76
N LYS A 103 1.35 13.30 -4.08
CA LYS A 103 1.31 14.48 -4.96
C LYS A 103 -0.05 15.20 -4.93
N ILE A 104 -1.15 14.45 -4.79
CA ILE A 104 -2.49 15.05 -4.64
C ILE A 104 -2.56 15.82 -3.33
N THR A 105 -2.15 15.19 -2.21
CA THR A 105 -2.12 15.84 -0.89
C THR A 105 -1.21 17.07 -0.88
N GLU A 106 0.00 16.97 -1.45
CA GLU A 106 0.96 18.08 -1.58
C GLU A 106 0.40 19.27 -2.36
N LYS A 107 -0.41 19.04 -3.40
CA LYS A 107 -1.04 20.12 -4.18
C LYS A 107 -2.11 20.86 -3.38
N SER A 108 -2.83 20.17 -2.50
CA SER A 108 -3.84 20.75 -1.62
C SER A 108 -3.27 21.24 -0.27
N PHE A 109 -1.98 21.04 -0.03
CA PHE A 109 -1.35 21.34 1.25
C PHE A 109 -1.29 22.85 1.51
N ASP A 110 -1.89 23.27 2.63
CA ASP A 110 -1.77 24.62 3.17
C ASP A 110 -1.10 24.56 4.56
N PRO A 111 0.12 25.13 4.73
CA PRO A 111 0.86 25.09 5.98
C PRO A 111 0.19 25.87 7.13
N HIS A 112 -0.79 26.74 6.84
CA HIS A 112 -1.50 27.53 7.84
C HIS A 112 -2.78 26.85 8.34
N ASN A 113 -3.27 25.83 7.64
CA ASN A 113 -4.44 25.08 8.06
C ASN A 113 -4.07 23.94 9.01
N GLN A 114 -5.09 23.44 9.73
CA GLN A 114 -4.95 22.22 10.51
C GLN A 114 -4.76 21.02 9.55
N PRO A 115 -3.79 20.12 9.81
CA PRO A 115 -3.59 18.95 8.96
C PRO A 115 -4.82 18.04 9.05
N HIS A 116 -5.35 17.67 7.89
CA HIS A 116 -6.48 16.74 7.80
C HIS A 116 -6.01 15.29 7.67
N SER A 117 -4.76 15.07 7.25
CA SER A 117 -4.17 13.74 7.05
C SER A 117 -2.80 13.59 7.71
N TYR A 118 -2.33 12.34 7.79
CA TYR A 118 -0.97 12.05 8.23
C TYR A 118 0.09 12.70 7.33
N VAL A 119 -0.09 12.63 6.00
CA VAL A 119 0.83 13.24 5.04
C VAL A 119 0.87 14.76 5.20
N ASP A 120 -0.27 15.44 5.41
CA ASP A 120 -0.28 16.89 5.70
C ASP A 120 0.51 17.23 6.97
N ALA A 121 0.30 16.46 8.04
CA ALA A 121 1.02 16.66 9.29
C ALA A 121 2.53 16.47 9.09
N PHE A 122 2.92 15.49 8.29
CA PHE A 122 4.31 15.21 7.95
C PHE A 122 4.94 16.34 7.12
N LEU A 123 4.26 16.80 6.06
CA LEU A 123 4.72 17.91 5.21
C LEU A 123 4.91 19.20 6.02
N ARG A 124 4.01 19.48 6.97
CA ARG A 124 4.15 20.63 7.87
C ARG A 124 5.38 20.52 8.76
N GLU A 125 5.62 19.35 9.36
CA GLU A 125 6.83 19.14 10.18
C GLU A 125 8.10 19.20 9.33
N MET A 126 8.09 18.67 8.10
CA MET A 126 9.20 18.82 7.16
C MET A 126 9.52 20.29 6.86
N LYS A 127 8.50 21.11 6.61
CA LYS A 127 8.67 22.55 6.36
C LYS A 127 9.28 23.26 7.56
N LYS A 128 8.74 23.02 8.75
CA LYS A 128 9.27 23.54 10.02
C LYS A 128 10.72 23.10 10.27
N ASN A 129 11.08 21.85 9.95
CA ASN A 129 12.45 21.37 10.10
C ASN A 129 13.41 22.09 9.15
N LYS A 130 13.00 22.33 7.89
CA LYS A 130 13.80 23.14 6.94
C LYS A 130 14.02 24.56 7.45
N GLU A 131 12.99 25.20 8.00
CA GLU A 131 13.07 26.56 8.56
C GLU A 131 13.94 26.63 9.82
N THR A 132 13.99 25.55 10.61
CA THR A 132 14.76 25.48 11.87
C THR A 132 16.16 24.86 11.72
N GLY A 133 16.59 24.54 10.49
CA GLY A 133 17.89 23.94 10.20
C GLY A 133 18.04 22.47 10.66
N LYS A 134 16.92 21.79 10.94
CA LYS A 134 16.90 20.35 11.27
C LYS A 134 16.79 19.53 9.98
N PRO A 135 17.29 18.28 9.97
CA PRO A 135 17.10 17.40 8.82
C PRO A 135 15.60 17.20 8.57
N ALA A 136 15.17 17.48 7.34
CA ALA A 136 13.82 17.15 6.91
C ALA A 136 13.72 15.62 6.86
N GLY A 137 12.74 15.06 7.59
CA GLY A 137 12.45 13.63 7.49
C GLY A 137 12.15 13.24 6.04
N VAL A 138 12.42 11.98 5.68
CA VAL A 138 12.13 11.46 4.34
C VAL A 138 10.89 10.58 4.45
N ILE A 139 9.93 10.73 3.54
CA ILE A 139 8.87 9.74 3.37
C ILE A 139 9.54 8.50 2.79
N PHE A 140 9.76 7.49 3.64
CA PHE A 140 10.36 6.24 3.23
C PHE A 140 9.34 5.44 2.43
N PHE A 141 9.52 5.38 1.12
CA PHE A 141 8.93 4.31 0.34
C PHE A 141 9.70 3.03 0.67
N ILE A 142 9.01 1.89 0.74
CA ILE A 142 9.66 0.59 0.87
C ILE A 142 10.49 0.37 -0.39
N SER A 143 11.72 0.88 -0.42
CA SER A 143 12.77 0.42 -1.32
C SER A 143 13.32 -0.82 -0.66
N ILE A 144 12.77 -1.98 -1.02
CA ILE A 144 13.57 -3.18 -0.89
C ILE A 144 14.70 -2.98 -1.91
N PHE A 145 15.91 -2.75 -1.39
CA PHE A 145 17.11 -2.75 -2.20
C PHE A 145 17.26 -4.16 -2.81
N PHE A 146 16.74 -4.32 -4.02
CA PHE A 146 16.95 -5.49 -4.87
C PHE A 146 18.21 -5.30 -5.70
#